data_AF-A0A1V9Z6S0-F1
#
_entry.id   AF-A0A1V9Z6S0-F1
#
_cell.length_a   1.000
_cell.length_b   1.000
_cell.length_c   1.000
_cell.angle_alpha   90.00
_cell.angle_beta   90.00
_cell.angle_gamma   90.00
#
_symmetry.space_group_name_H-M   'P 1'
#
loop_
_entity.id
_entity.type
_entity.pdbx_description
1 polymer ?
#
loop_
_entity_poly.entity_id
_entity_poly.type
_entity_poly.pdbx_seq_one_letter_code
_entity_poly.pdbx_strand_id
1 'polypeptide(L)'
;MADDAKLRGNRFFSDGEYEKAAEAFTQAIALDPSNAIYYSNRSGAYLKLNRGSDAVKDAKKCIELRPEWPKGYSRLGTALYYMKKYVEAKNAYEQGLTKDPNDVNLKDGLKNAKAQLPDAVSLKELTVGSPHAKFRSFQFALRALMAILFVVYWTSWGNWTLAAFAFANFFKLGAINYAALLVWNHGKPQMNAVYAQRVVTDPTTQALMFCLLFWFSNPYSIALLPIALNEGMHFASFLGSLFLAIGSPVGSIIMDKVFDPIMPYYVGPQTAWHTLNNHGKWAALYHRTPQVVANLDVGIGLCLILELFTPARNFMLLLIYWQLLRIRYMVSPQLKNAFGQLDQTLTALVYHPRCPTAIATGYNKLKDMLAGMVKMPTQEEARTQAASMPKCTIM
;
A
#
# COMPACT_ATOMS: atom_id res chain seq x y z
N MET A 1 -46.69 24.29 -8.94
CA MET A 1 -46.91 22.86 -8.56
C MET A 1 -45.64 22.07 -8.89
N ALA A 2 -45.37 20.95 -8.20
CA ALA A 2 -44.13 20.17 -8.41
C ALA A 2 -43.96 19.71 -9.87
N ASP A 3 -45.07 19.32 -10.53
CA ASP A 3 -45.05 18.92 -11.95
C ASP A 3 -44.69 20.04 -12.92
N ASP A 4 -45.09 21.29 -12.62
CA ASP A 4 -44.69 22.45 -13.41
C ASP A 4 -43.17 22.67 -13.32
N ALA A 5 -42.60 22.57 -12.13
CA ALA A 5 -41.16 22.67 -11.93
C ALA A 5 -40.40 21.55 -12.66
N LYS A 6 -40.94 20.32 -12.69
CA LYS A 6 -40.40 19.21 -13.51
C LYS A 6 -40.45 19.52 -15.00
N LEU A 7 -41.56 20.04 -15.53
CA LEU A 7 -41.69 20.37 -16.95
C LEU A 7 -40.71 21.48 -17.35
N ARG A 8 -40.58 22.52 -16.52
CA ARG A 8 -39.56 23.57 -16.71
C ARG A 8 -38.14 22.99 -16.68
N GLY A 9 -37.84 22.12 -15.72
CA GLY A 9 -36.55 21.43 -15.65
C GLY A 9 -36.25 20.58 -16.89
N ASN A 10 -37.23 19.83 -17.40
CA ASN A 10 -37.07 19.04 -18.62
C ASN A 10 -36.85 19.92 -19.87
N ARG A 11 -37.51 21.08 -19.94
CA ARG A 11 -37.31 22.06 -21.00
C ARG A 11 -35.89 22.62 -20.97
N PHE A 12 -35.46 23.16 -19.82
CA PHE A 12 -34.08 23.64 -19.65
C PHE A 12 -33.04 22.56 -19.95
N PHE A 13 -33.30 21.31 -19.56
CA PHE A 13 -32.40 20.19 -19.86
C PHE A 13 -32.29 19.93 -21.37
N SER A 14 -33.40 20.04 -22.11
CA SER A 14 -33.44 19.85 -23.56
C SER A 14 -32.77 21.01 -24.30
N ASP A 15 -32.90 22.22 -23.76
CA ASP A 15 -32.27 23.45 -24.28
C ASP A 15 -30.76 23.54 -23.94
N GLY A 16 -30.22 22.57 -23.19
CA GLY A 16 -28.81 22.52 -22.79
C GLY A 16 -28.47 23.40 -21.57
N GLU A 17 -29.45 24.06 -20.97
CA GLU A 17 -29.31 24.91 -19.79
C GLU A 17 -29.30 24.08 -18.50
N TYR A 18 -28.25 23.30 -18.29
CA TYR A 18 -28.20 22.27 -17.25
C TYR A 18 -28.20 22.80 -15.82
N GLU A 19 -27.63 23.98 -15.52
CA GLU A 19 -27.75 24.60 -14.19
C GLU A 19 -29.21 24.93 -13.88
N LYS A 20 -29.92 25.61 -14.78
CA LYS A 20 -31.33 25.95 -14.61
C LYS A 20 -32.21 24.72 -14.52
N ALA A 21 -31.88 23.66 -15.25
CA ALA A 21 -32.54 22.37 -15.12
C ALA A 21 -32.37 21.79 -13.70
N ALA A 22 -31.15 21.80 -13.17
CA ALA A 22 -30.87 21.30 -11.81
C ALA A 22 -31.58 22.12 -10.73
N GLU A 23 -31.65 23.45 -10.89
CA GLU A 23 -32.41 24.34 -10.01
C GLU A 23 -33.91 24.04 -10.05
N ALA A 24 -34.49 23.90 -11.24
CA ALA A 24 -35.91 23.58 -11.41
C ALA A 24 -36.27 22.21 -10.82
N PHE A 25 -35.41 21.19 -11.00
CA PHE A 25 -35.62 19.90 -10.32
C PHE A 25 -35.43 20.00 -8.80
N THR A 26 -34.56 20.87 -8.32
CA THR A 26 -34.42 21.14 -6.87
C THR A 26 -35.68 21.77 -6.30
N GLN A 27 -36.31 22.69 -7.03
CA GLN A 27 -37.63 23.24 -6.66
C GLN A 27 -38.70 22.14 -6.67
N ALA A 28 -38.71 21.24 -7.66
CA ALA A 28 -39.64 20.11 -7.71
C ALA A 28 -39.47 19.18 -6.49
N ILE A 29 -38.22 18.89 -6.10
CA ILE A 29 -37.89 18.08 -4.92
C ILE A 29 -38.32 18.78 -3.62
N ALA A 30 -38.17 20.10 -3.52
CA ALA A 30 -38.62 20.84 -2.34
C ALA A 30 -40.14 20.79 -2.17
N LEU A 31 -40.89 20.73 -3.29
CA LEU A 31 -42.35 20.63 -3.29
C LEU A 31 -42.86 19.20 -3.06
N ASP A 32 -42.14 18.19 -3.54
CA ASP A 32 -42.43 16.78 -3.30
C ASP A 32 -41.12 15.97 -3.23
N PRO A 33 -40.58 15.77 -2.01
CA PRO A 33 -39.29 15.10 -1.80
C PRO A 33 -39.36 13.58 -1.94
N SER A 34 -40.56 13.01 -2.10
CA SER A 34 -40.78 11.56 -2.17
C SER A 34 -40.72 11.00 -3.60
N ASN A 35 -40.70 11.89 -4.60
CA ASN A 35 -40.77 11.48 -5.99
C ASN A 35 -39.39 11.22 -6.60
N ALA A 36 -39.09 9.94 -6.79
CA ALA A 36 -37.82 9.45 -7.36
C ALA A 36 -37.50 10.03 -8.75
N ILE A 37 -38.50 10.44 -9.54
CA ILE A 37 -38.30 10.96 -10.91
C ILE A 37 -37.50 12.26 -10.89
N TYR A 38 -37.76 13.15 -9.91
CA TYR A 38 -37.05 14.42 -9.83
C TYR A 38 -35.57 14.23 -9.53
N TYR A 39 -35.23 13.30 -8.62
CA TYR A 39 -33.85 12.92 -8.35
C TYR A 39 -33.19 12.27 -9.57
N SER A 40 -33.90 11.39 -10.30
CA SER A 40 -33.38 10.77 -11.54
C SER A 40 -33.05 11.81 -12.62
N ASN A 41 -33.88 12.84 -12.76
CA ASN A 41 -33.68 13.90 -13.74
C ASN A 41 -32.57 14.87 -13.31
N ARG A 42 -32.51 15.25 -12.03
CA ARG A 42 -31.44 16.09 -11.49
C ARG A 42 -30.08 15.40 -11.52
N SER A 43 -30.04 14.09 -11.27
CA SER A 43 -28.83 13.26 -11.48
C SER A 43 -28.31 13.37 -12.92
N GLY A 44 -29.22 13.31 -13.91
CA GLY A 44 -28.86 13.52 -15.32
C GLY A 44 -28.30 14.92 -15.60
N ALA A 45 -28.91 15.98 -15.03
CA ALA A 45 -28.43 17.36 -15.14
C ALA A 45 -27.04 17.53 -14.52
N TYR A 46 -26.81 16.96 -13.33
CA TYR A 46 -25.50 17.01 -12.69
C TYR A 46 -24.40 16.33 -13.51
N LEU A 47 -24.68 15.22 -14.21
CA LEU A 47 -23.68 14.63 -15.10
C LEU A 47 -23.31 15.53 -16.27
N LYS A 48 -24.27 16.26 -16.83
CA LYS A 48 -24.00 17.24 -17.89
C LYS A 48 -23.20 18.45 -17.39
N LEU A 49 -23.30 18.75 -16.10
CA LEU A 49 -22.50 19.75 -15.40
C LEU A 49 -21.15 19.22 -14.88
N ASN A 50 -20.74 18.00 -15.25
CA ASN A 50 -19.54 17.33 -14.74
C ASN A 50 -19.52 17.12 -13.21
N ARG A 51 -20.68 17.18 -12.55
CA ARG A 51 -20.86 16.99 -11.10
C ARG A 51 -21.21 15.53 -10.77
N GLY A 52 -20.28 14.62 -11.05
CA GLY A 52 -20.49 13.17 -10.90
C GLY A 52 -20.86 12.71 -9.48
N SER A 53 -20.26 13.31 -8.45
CA SER A 53 -20.53 12.97 -7.05
C SER A 53 -21.97 13.30 -6.62
N ASP A 54 -22.48 14.45 -7.06
CA ASP A 54 -23.87 14.86 -6.79
C ASP A 54 -24.86 13.99 -7.56
N ALA A 55 -24.52 13.62 -8.81
CA ALA A 55 -25.31 12.69 -9.60
C ALA A 55 -25.44 11.31 -8.94
N VAL A 56 -24.37 10.79 -8.31
CA VAL A 56 -24.40 9.54 -7.55
C VAL A 56 -25.31 9.64 -6.32
N LYS A 57 -25.27 10.75 -5.58
CA LYS A 57 -26.15 10.97 -4.43
C LYS A 57 -27.63 10.93 -4.84
N ASP A 58 -27.99 11.65 -5.89
CA ASP A 58 -29.37 11.68 -6.39
C ASP A 58 -29.81 10.32 -6.95
N ALA A 59 -28.93 9.60 -7.65
CA ALA A 59 -29.23 8.26 -8.15
C ALA A 59 -29.45 7.25 -7.02
N LYS A 60 -28.67 7.33 -5.93
CA LYS A 60 -28.90 6.51 -4.72
C LYS A 60 -30.23 6.85 -4.06
N LYS A 61 -30.59 8.14 -3.97
CA LYS A 61 -31.88 8.55 -3.42
C LYS A 61 -33.06 8.06 -4.26
N CYS A 62 -32.90 8.05 -5.59
CA CYS A 62 -33.87 7.46 -6.51
C CYS A 62 -34.12 5.97 -6.23
N ILE A 63 -33.07 5.20 -5.97
CA ILE A 63 -33.17 3.76 -5.64
C ILE A 63 -33.80 3.56 -4.26
N GLU A 64 -33.45 4.40 -3.27
CA GLU A 64 -34.05 4.36 -1.93
C GLU A 64 -35.57 4.58 -1.99
N LEU A 65 -36.02 5.55 -2.79
CA LEU A 65 -37.44 5.88 -2.96
C LEU A 65 -38.21 4.87 -3.82
N ARG A 66 -37.56 4.30 -4.85
CA ARG A 66 -38.17 3.28 -5.73
C ARG A 66 -37.18 2.15 -6.07
N PRO A 67 -37.04 1.15 -5.17
CA PRO A 67 -36.09 0.06 -5.35
C PRO A 67 -36.38 -0.85 -6.56
N GLU A 68 -37.64 -0.90 -7.02
CA GLU A 68 -38.04 -1.70 -8.18
C GLU A 68 -37.92 -0.94 -9.50
N TRP A 69 -37.44 0.31 -9.49
CA TRP A 69 -37.37 1.13 -10.69
C TRP A 69 -36.00 1.05 -11.38
N PRO A 70 -35.86 0.39 -12.54
CA PRO A 70 -34.57 0.13 -13.17
C PRO A 70 -33.80 1.40 -13.55
N LYS A 71 -34.52 2.49 -13.84
CA LYS A 71 -33.91 3.78 -14.22
C LYS A 71 -33.04 4.38 -13.11
N GLY A 72 -33.34 4.13 -11.83
CA GLY A 72 -32.50 4.56 -10.72
C GLY A 72 -31.12 3.91 -10.76
N TYR A 73 -31.08 2.60 -11.02
CA TYR A 73 -29.84 1.83 -11.21
C TYR A 73 -29.09 2.26 -12.47
N SER A 74 -29.79 2.55 -13.57
CA SER A 74 -29.18 3.08 -14.80
C SER A 74 -28.50 4.44 -14.55
N ARG A 75 -29.16 5.35 -13.81
CA ARG A 75 -28.55 6.63 -13.41
C ARG A 75 -27.33 6.44 -12.52
N LEU A 76 -27.41 5.52 -11.54
CA LEU A 76 -26.29 5.22 -10.65
C LEU A 76 -25.10 4.66 -11.43
N GLY A 77 -25.33 3.67 -12.29
CA GLY A 77 -24.31 3.08 -13.15
C GLY A 77 -23.67 4.11 -14.08
N THR A 78 -24.47 5.00 -14.68
CA THR A 78 -23.97 6.07 -15.57
C THR A 78 -23.12 7.06 -14.81
N ALA A 79 -23.55 7.48 -13.61
CA ALA A 79 -22.80 8.43 -12.80
C ALA A 79 -21.48 7.85 -12.30
N LEU A 80 -21.48 6.58 -11.87
CA LEU A 80 -20.28 5.87 -11.47
C LEU A 80 -19.33 5.63 -12.65
N TYR A 81 -19.86 5.30 -13.83
CA TYR A 81 -19.09 5.15 -15.06
C TYR A 81 -18.40 6.46 -15.45
N TYR A 82 -19.12 7.58 -15.38
CA TYR A 82 -18.56 8.93 -15.62
C TYR A 82 -17.42 9.25 -14.63
N MET A 83 -17.54 8.84 -13.37
CA MET A 83 -16.48 8.96 -12.36
C MET A 83 -15.36 7.90 -12.49
N LYS A 84 -15.35 7.10 -13.57
CA LYS A 84 -14.41 5.99 -13.81
C LYS A 84 -14.43 4.87 -12.76
N LYS A 85 -15.52 4.77 -11.98
CA LYS A 85 -15.75 3.72 -10.98
C LYS A 85 -16.40 2.49 -11.63
N TYR A 86 -15.69 1.86 -12.56
CA TYR A 86 -16.26 0.84 -13.45
C TYR A 86 -16.77 -0.42 -12.74
N VAL A 87 -16.15 -0.84 -11.62
CA VAL A 87 -16.62 -1.99 -10.82
C VAL A 87 -17.96 -1.67 -10.16
N GLU A 88 -18.06 -0.52 -9.49
CA GLU A 88 -19.31 -0.07 -8.86
C GLU A 88 -20.41 0.15 -9.92
N ALA A 89 -20.04 0.71 -11.08
CA ALA A 89 -20.96 0.91 -12.20
C ALA A 89 -21.49 -0.43 -12.74
N LYS A 90 -20.61 -1.42 -12.97
CA LYS A 90 -20.98 -2.78 -13.37
C LYS A 90 -22.00 -3.37 -12.38
N ASN A 91 -21.74 -3.29 -11.08
CA ASN A 91 -22.64 -3.81 -10.05
C ASN A 91 -23.99 -3.10 -10.06
N ALA A 92 -24.01 -1.77 -10.23
CA ALA A 92 -25.26 -1.02 -10.33
C ALA A 92 -26.08 -1.43 -11.56
N TYR A 93 -25.44 -1.62 -12.71
CA TYR A 93 -26.11 -2.11 -13.92
C TYR A 93 -26.63 -3.54 -13.75
N GLU A 94 -25.85 -4.45 -13.14
CA GLU A 94 -26.28 -5.83 -12.86
C GLU A 94 -27.49 -5.85 -11.91
N GLN A 95 -27.49 -5.04 -10.85
CA GLN A 95 -28.66 -4.87 -9.98
C GLN A 95 -29.87 -4.32 -10.74
N GLY A 96 -29.70 -3.32 -11.60
CA GLY A 96 -30.78 -2.85 -12.47
C GLY A 96 -31.35 -3.95 -13.37
N LEU A 97 -30.50 -4.80 -13.94
CA LEU A 97 -30.92 -5.92 -14.80
C LEU A 97 -31.64 -7.02 -14.03
N THR A 98 -31.44 -7.14 -12.71
CA THR A 98 -32.30 -8.02 -11.90
C THR A 98 -33.74 -7.52 -11.81
N LYS A 99 -33.96 -6.21 -11.99
CA LYS A 99 -35.28 -5.58 -11.94
C LYS A 99 -35.96 -5.57 -13.30
N ASP A 100 -35.19 -5.25 -14.34
CA ASP A 100 -35.62 -5.37 -15.74
C ASP A 100 -34.50 -5.99 -16.60
N PRO A 101 -34.58 -7.31 -16.86
CA PRO A 101 -33.60 -8.01 -17.67
C PRO A 101 -33.55 -7.58 -19.15
N ASN A 102 -34.51 -6.80 -19.64
CA ASN A 102 -34.63 -6.41 -21.04
C ASN A 102 -34.27 -4.94 -21.31
N ASP A 103 -33.97 -4.15 -20.28
CA ASP A 103 -33.57 -2.75 -20.43
C ASP A 103 -32.25 -2.63 -21.23
N VAL A 104 -32.35 -1.97 -22.39
CA VAL A 104 -31.22 -1.78 -23.32
C VAL A 104 -30.14 -0.89 -22.73
N ASN A 105 -30.51 0.19 -22.01
CA ASN A 105 -29.54 1.11 -21.43
C ASN A 105 -28.71 0.44 -20.34
N LEU A 106 -29.33 -0.43 -19.55
CA LEU A 106 -28.64 -1.21 -18.54
C LEU A 106 -27.69 -2.24 -19.16
N LYS A 107 -28.09 -2.93 -20.24
CA LYS A 107 -27.21 -3.87 -20.97
C LYS A 107 -26.02 -3.15 -21.61
N ASP A 108 -26.26 -2.03 -22.28
CA ASP A 108 -25.21 -1.23 -22.93
C ASP A 108 -24.26 -0.62 -21.90
N GLY A 109 -24.81 -0.06 -20.82
CA GLY A 109 -24.05 0.43 -19.68
C GLY A 109 -23.17 -0.66 -19.06
N LEU A 110 -23.70 -1.87 -18.88
CA LEU A 110 -22.96 -3.02 -18.37
C LEU A 110 -21.84 -3.45 -19.31
N LYS A 111 -22.11 -3.52 -20.62
CA LYS A 111 -21.11 -3.85 -21.65
C LYS A 111 -19.97 -2.83 -21.64
N ASN A 112 -20.30 -1.54 -21.62
CA ASN A 112 -19.31 -0.47 -21.57
C ASN A 112 -18.49 -0.52 -20.29
N ALA A 113 -19.14 -0.73 -19.13
CA ALA A 113 -18.44 -0.88 -17.85
C ALA A 113 -17.50 -2.10 -17.85
N LYS A 114 -17.94 -3.25 -18.37
CA LYS A 114 -17.13 -4.46 -18.50
C LYS A 114 -15.94 -4.28 -19.44
N ALA A 115 -16.11 -3.58 -20.56
CA ALA A 115 -15.02 -3.28 -21.49
C ALA A 115 -13.90 -2.42 -20.88
N GLN A 116 -14.22 -1.60 -19.87
CA GLN A 116 -13.24 -0.79 -19.14
C GLN A 116 -12.59 -1.55 -17.97
N LEU A 117 -13.10 -2.74 -17.61
CA LEU A 117 -12.50 -3.60 -16.60
C LEU A 117 -11.46 -4.51 -17.27
N PRO A 118 -10.26 -4.69 -16.67
CA PRO A 118 -9.38 -5.76 -17.10
C PRO A 118 -10.11 -7.10 -16.95
N ASP A 119 -9.81 -8.05 -17.83
CA ASP A 119 -10.39 -9.40 -17.78
C ASP A 119 -10.40 -9.90 -16.35
N ALA A 120 -11.57 -10.33 -15.87
CA ALA A 120 -11.74 -10.80 -14.51
C ALA A 120 -10.80 -11.98 -14.30
N VAL A 121 -9.70 -11.76 -13.57
CA VAL A 121 -8.74 -12.82 -13.23
C VAL A 121 -9.53 -13.91 -12.52
N SER A 122 -9.65 -15.06 -13.17
CA SER A 122 -10.38 -16.18 -12.61
C SER A 122 -9.75 -16.59 -11.29
N LEU A 123 -10.56 -17.00 -10.30
CA LEU A 123 -10.06 -17.53 -9.04
C LEU A 123 -9.01 -18.64 -9.29
N LYS A 124 -9.22 -19.44 -10.33
CA LYS A 124 -8.27 -20.48 -10.76
C LYS A 124 -6.95 -19.88 -11.19
N GLU A 125 -6.95 -18.84 -12.03
CA GLU A 125 -5.73 -18.16 -12.51
C GLU A 125 -4.98 -17.43 -11.39
N LEU A 126 -5.71 -16.89 -10.41
CA LEU A 126 -5.11 -16.22 -9.27
C LEU A 126 -4.41 -17.19 -8.31
N THR A 127 -4.95 -18.41 -8.15
CA THR A 127 -4.52 -19.35 -7.09
C THR A 127 -3.70 -20.54 -7.59
N VAL A 128 -4.18 -21.27 -8.59
CA VAL A 128 -3.61 -22.58 -8.98
C VAL A 128 -3.27 -22.70 -10.47
N GLY A 129 -3.65 -21.70 -11.28
CA GLY A 129 -3.61 -21.76 -12.75
C GLY A 129 -2.21 -21.74 -13.35
N SER A 130 -1.20 -21.26 -12.61
CA SER A 130 0.20 -21.26 -13.05
C SER A 130 1.15 -21.54 -11.89
N PRO A 131 2.41 -21.95 -12.15
CA PRO A 131 3.43 -22.06 -11.09
C PRO A 131 3.60 -20.76 -10.30
N HIS A 132 3.51 -19.61 -10.98
CA HIS A 132 3.53 -18.28 -10.35
C HIS A 132 2.32 -18.05 -9.43
N ALA A 133 1.12 -18.48 -9.84
CA ALA A 133 -0.08 -18.39 -9.00
C ALA A 133 0.07 -19.24 -7.73
N LYS A 134 0.55 -20.48 -7.86
CA LYS A 134 0.80 -21.39 -6.72
C LYS A 134 1.80 -20.79 -5.73
N PHE A 135 2.90 -20.21 -6.23
CA PHE A 135 3.88 -19.56 -5.38
C PHE A 135 3.31 -18.34 -4.66
N ARG A 136 2.52 -17.50 -5.34
CA ARG A 136 1.84 -16.36 -4.71
C ARG A 136 0.84 -16.79 -3.64
N SER A 137 0.09 -17.85 -3.88
CA SER A 137 -0.81 -18.43 -2.88
C SER A 137 -0.06 -19.00 -1.67
N PHE A 138 1.07 -19.67 -1.90
CA PHE A 138 1.96 -20.12 -0.83
C PHE A 138 2.46 -18.94 0.02
N GLN A 139 2.96 -17.87 -0.61
CA GLN A 139 3.37 -16.67 0.11
C GLN A 139 2.21 -16.01 0.86
N PHE A 140 1.02 -15.98 0.25
CA PHE A 140 -0.17 -15.45 0.91
C PHE A 140 -0.52 -16.23 2.18
N ALA A 141 -0.43 -17.56 2.16
CA ALA A 141 -0.65 -18.39 3.34
C ALA A 141 0.38 -18.09 4.45
N LEU A 142 1.67 -17.97 4.11
CA LEU A 142 2.71 -17.58 5.07
C LEU A 142 2.44 -16.20 5.67
N ARG A 143 2.09 -15.22 4.84
CA ARG A 143 1.76 -13.86 5.28
C ARG A 143 0.53 -13.81 6.17
N ALA A 144 -0.49 -14.61 5.87
CA ALA A 144 -1.68 -14.73 6.72
C ALA A 144 -1.33 -15.26 8.11
N LEU A 145 -0.48 -16.31 8.18
CA LEU A 145 0.02 -16.84 9.45
C LEU A 145 0.86 -15.80 10.20
N MET A 146 1.73 -15.07 9.51
CA MET A 146 2.50 -13.97 10.12
C MET A 146 1.58 -12.87 10.68
N ALA A 147 0.52 -12.49 9.96
CA ALA A 147 -0.45 -11.52 10.44
C ALA A 147 -1.17 -12.00 11.72
N ILE A 148 -1.53 -13.30 11.79
CA ILE A 148 -2.10 -13.89 13.00
C ILE A 148 -1.09 -13.82 14.15
N LEU A 149 0.17 -14.22 13.94
CA LEU A 149 1.20 -14.17 14.98
C LEU A 149 1.48 -12.75 15.45
N PHE A 150 1.44 -11.77 14.53
CA PHE A 150 1.55 -10.37 14.88
C PHE A 150 0.41 -9.96 15.83
N VAL A 151 -0.84 -10.28 15.52
CA VAL A 151 -1.97 -9.99 16.41
C VAL A 151 -1.81 -10.70 17.75
N VAL A 152 -1.51 -12.01 17.74
CA VAL A 152 -1.34 -12.81 18.96
C VAL A 152 -0.30 -12.19 19.89
N TYR A 153 0.82 -11.71 19.36
CA TYR A 153 1.85 -11.03 20.15
C TYR A 153 1.33 -9.81 20.91
N TRP A 154 0.53 -8.97 20.26
CA TRP A 154 -0.02 -7.76 20.87
C TRP A 154 -1.26 -8.01 21.74
N THR A 155 -1.96 -9.13 21.53
CA THR A 155 -3.15 -9.49 22.29
C THR A 155 -2.89 -10.46 23.45
N SER A 156 -1.69 -11.00 23.60
CA SER A 156 -1.34 -11.96 24.66
C SER A 156 -1.12 -11.29 26.02
N TRP A 157 -1.88 -10.24 26.36
CA TRP A 157 -1.76 -9.46 27.58
C TRP A 157 -1.60 -10.35 28.82
N GLY A 158 -0.47 -10.22 29.52
CA GLY A 158 -0.15 -11.01 30.72
C GLY A 158 0.38 -12.43 30.47
N ASN A 159 0.37 -12.93 29.24
CA ASN A 159 0.89 -14.24 28.85
C ASN A 159 2.22 -14.10 28.06
N TRP A 160 3.32 -14.00 28.81
CA TRP A 160 4.66 -13.82 28.24
C TRP A 160 5.15 -15.01 27.42
N THR A 161 4.71 -16.24 27.72
CA THR A 161 5.10 -17.44 26.96
C THR A 161 4.43 -17.45 25.59
N LEU A 162 3.16 -17.07 25.51
CA LEU A 162 2.44 -16.92 24.24
C LEU A 162 3.01 -15.77 23.42
N ALA A 163 3.36 -14.64 24.04
CA ALA A 163 4.03 -13.52 23.37
C ALA A 163 5.37 -13.96 22.78
N ALA A 164 6.21 -14.64 23.56
CA ALA A 164 7.50 -15.13 23.11
C ALA A 164 7.38 -16.16 21.98
N PHE A 165 6.39 -17.07 22.09
CA PHE A 165 6.05 -18.00 21.03
C PHE A 165 5.65 -17.29 19.73
N ALA A 166 4.74 -16.30 19.83
CA ALA A 166 4.26 -15.55 18.68
C ALA A 166 5.40 -14.78 18.00
N PHE A 167 6.25 -14.13 18.80
CA PHE A 167 7.43 -13.41 18.33
C PHE A 167 8.41 -14.30 17.57
N ALA A 168 8.83 -15.41 18.17
CA ALA A 168 9.81 -16.31 17.55
C ALA A 168 9.25 -16.93 16.25
N ASN A 169 7.98 -17.34 16.24
CA ASN A 169 7.36 -17.93 15.06
C ASN A 169 7.11 -16.90 13.95
N PHE A 170 6.84 -15.64 14.30
CA PHE A 170 6.70 -14.57 13.32
C PHE A 170 7.98 -14.43 12.48
N PHE A 171 9.14 -14.39 13.14
CA PHE A 171 10.43 -14.28 12.45
C PHE A 171 10.86 -15.57 11.74
N LYS A 172 10.51 -16.75 12.27
CA LYS A 172 10.71 -18.02 11.56
C LYS A 172 9.93 -18.05 10.24
N LEU A 173 8.65 -17.71 10.27
CA LEU A 173 7.83 -17.66 9.06
C LEU A 173 8.32 -16.58 8.09
N GLY A 174 8.72 -15.42 8.61
CA GLY A 174 9.36 -14.37 7.80
C GLY A 174 10.63 -14.87 7.10
N ALA A 175 11.52 -15.55 7.82
CA ALA A 175 12.74 -16.13 7.24
C ALA A 175 12.42 -17.18 6.15
N ILE A 176 11.44 -18.06 6.39
CA ILE A 176 10.99 -19.04 5.39
C ILE A 176 10.42 -18.32 4.15
N ASN A 177 9.58 -17.30 4.34
CA ASN A 177 8.95 -16.56 3.26
C ASN A 177 9.99 -15.83 2.38
N TYR A 178 10.96 -15.15 3.00
CA TYR A 178 12.02 -14.44 2.26
C TYR A 178 13.04 -15.39 1.63
N ALA A 179 13.39 -16.50 2.29
CA ALA A 179 14.23 -17.53 1.68
C ALA A 179 13.55 -18.14 0.44
N ALA A 180 12.25 -18.44 0.53
CA ALA A 180 11.48 -18.92 -0.60
C ALA A 180 11.44 -17.89 -1.76
N LEU A 181 11.32 -16.59 -1.44
CA LEU A 181 11.34 -15.52 -2.42
C LEU A 181 12.71 -15.38 -3.12
N LEU A 182 13.82 -15.52 -2.38
CA LEU A 182 15.16 -15.51 -2.98
C LEU A 182 15.38 -16.69 -3.93
N VAL A 183 14.97 -17.89 -3.53
CA VAL A 183 15.05 -19.09 -4.38
C VAL A 183 14.17 -18.93 -5.61
N TRP A 184 12.99 -18.32 -5.47
CA TRP A 184 12.10 -18.04 -6.60
C TRP A 184 12.71 -17.03 -7.59
N ASN A 185 13.30 -15.94 -7.09
CA ASN A 185 13.84 -14.87 -7.92
C ASN A 185 15.17 -15.23 -8.60
N HIS A 186 16.07 -15.92 -7.88
CA HIS A 186 17.43 -16.18 -8.35
C HIS A 186 17.66 -17.64 -8.77
N GLY A 187 16.69 -18.52 -8.55
CA GLY A 187 16.81 -19.94 -8.81
C GLY A 187 17.72 -20.66 -7.81
N LYS A 188 18.23 -21.82 -8.21
CA LYS A 188 19.08 -22.66 -7.37
C LYS A 188 20.38 -21.93 -7.00
N PRO A 189 20.87 -22.06 -5.74
CA PRO A 189 22.16 -21.52 -5.34
C PRO A 189 23.31 -21.92 -6.26
N GLN A 190 24.09 -20.93 -6.70
CA GLN A 190 25.29 -21.14 -7.52
C GLN A 190 26.49 -20.48 -6.86
N MET A 191 27.62 -21.20 -6.80
CA MET A 191 28.87 -20.67 -6.26
C MET A 191 29.61 -19.85 -7.33
N ASN A 192 29.04 -18.72 -7.74
CA ASN A 192 29.69 -17.78 -8.66
C ASN A 192 29.45 -16.32 -8.26
N ALA A 193 30.36 -15.44 -8.67
CA ALA A 193 30.33 -14.02 -8.30
C ALA A 193 29.07 -13.30 -8.80
N VAL A 194 28.56 -13.66 -9.98
CA VAL A 194 27.35 -13.05 -10.58
C VAL A 194 26.09 -13.41 -9.79
N TYR A 195 25.98 -14.65 -9.33
CA TYR A 195 24.89 -15.10 -8.46
C TYR A 195 25.00 -14.43 -7.09
N ALA A 196 26.18 -14.45 -6.47
CA ALA A 196 26.42 -13.81 -5.18
C ALA A 196 26.08 -12.32 -5.22
N GLN A 197 26.50 -11.60 -6.27
CA GLN A 197 26.16 -10.20 -6.47
C GLN A 197 24.64 -9.99 -6.55
N ARG A 198 23.94 -10.76 -7.40
CA ARG A 198 22.48 -10.63 -7.57
C ARG A 198 21.74 -10.84 -6.25
N VAL A 199 22.06 -11.91 -5.53
CA VAL A 199 21.44 -12.23 -4.24
C VAL A 199 21.75 -11.16 -3.19
N VAL A 200 23.01 -10.74 -3.05
CA VAL A 200 23.41 -9.72 -2.06
C VAL A 200 22.75 -8.37 -2.33
N THR A 201 22.53 -8.00 -3.59
CA THR A 201 21.86 -6.75 -3.94
C THR A 201 20.34 -6.80 -3.81
N ASP A 202 19.74 -7.99 -3.73
CA ASP A 202 18.30 -8.16 -3.59
C ASP A 202 17.83 -7.65 -2.20
N PRO A 203 16.83 -6.75 -2.14
CA PRO A 203 16.27 -6.29 -0.87
C PRO A 203 15.76 -7.40 0.04
N THR A 204 15.28 -8.49 -0.54
CA THR A 204 14.80 -9.68 0.17
C THR A 204 15.88 -10.28 1.07
N THR A 205 17.15 -10.18 0.68
CA THR A 205 18.28 -10.68 1.46
C THR A 205 18.43 -9.94 2.78
N GLN A 206 18.19 -8.62 2.80
CA GLN A 206 18.25 -7.83 4.02
C GLN A 206 17.12 -8.20 4.99
N ALA A 207 15.91 -8.39 4.45
CA ALA A 207 14.76 -8.81 5.23
C ALA A 207 14.94 -10.24 5.79
N LEU A 208 15.54 -11.15 5.02
CA LEU A 208 15.92 -12.48 5.49
C LEU A 208 16.91 -12.39 6.65
N MET A 209 17.98 -11.60 6.52
CA MET A 209 18.98 -11.44 7.59
C MET A 209 18.38 -10.83 8.84
N PHE A 210 17.49 -9.86 8.69
CA PHE A 210 16.73 -9.31 9.80
C PHE A 210 15.89 -10.39 10.49
N CYS A 211 15.14 -11.19 9.75
CA CYS A 211 14.37 -12.28 10.34
C CYS A 211 15.25 -13.31 11.07
N LEU A 212 16.42 -13.67 10.51
CA LEU A 212 17.37 -14.57 11.17
C LEU A 212 17.94 -13.97 12.45
N LEU A 213 18.24 -12.67 12.46
CA LEU A 213 18.74 -11.96 13.64
C LEU A 213 17.73 -11.99 14.78
N PHE A 214 16.43 -11.80 14.47
CA PHE A 214 15.39 -11.72 15.50
C PHE A 214 14.76 -13.07 15.87
N TRP A 215 14.88 -14.10 15.04
CA TRP A 215 14.49 -15.47 15.39
C TRP A 215 15.14 -15.90 16.71
N PHE A 216 16.46 -15.73 16.85
CA PHE A 216 17.20 -16.19 18.04
C PHE A 216 17.21 -15.18 19.20
N SER A 217 16.39 -14.12 19.12
CA SER A 217 16.39 -13.05 20.10
C SER A 217 15.21 -13.11 21.05
N ASN A 218 15.40 -12.53 22.24
CA ASN A 218 14.29 -12.29 23.15
C ASN A 218 13.25 -11.35 22.50
N PRO A 219 11.97 -11.47 22.88
CA PRO A 219 10.90 -10.68 22.28
C PRO A 219 11.14 -9.18 22.40
N TYR A 220 11.09 -8.50 21.25
CA TYR A 220 11.29 -7.06 21.15
C TYR A 220 10.24 -6.46 20.22
N SER A 221 9.21 -5.85 20.80
CA SER A 221 7.98 -5.43 20.10
C SER A 221 8.24 -4.58 18.86
N ILE A 222 9.24 -3.69 18.90
CA ILE A 222 9.52 -2.74 17.82
C ILE A 222 10.07 -3.46 16.57
N ALA A 223 10.79 -4.57 16.74
CA ALA A 223 11.34 -5.29 15.59
C ALA A 223 10.29 -5.98 14.73
N LEU A 224 9.08 -6.23 15.25
CA LEU A 224 8.01 -6.80 14.45
C LEU A 224 7.53 -5.82 13.38
N LEU A 225 7.61 -4.51 13.64
CA LEU A 225 6.96 -3.48 12.83
C LEU A 225 7.47 -3.44 11.38
N PRO A 226 8.78 -3.42 11.09
CA PRO A 226 9.22 -3.28 9.70
C PRO A 226 8.78 -4.45 8.81
N ILE A 227 8.86 -5.69 9.34
CA ILE A 227 8.44 -6.89 8.61
C ILE A 227 6.92 -6.97 8.52
N ALA A 228 6.20 -6.63 9.58
CA ALA A 228 4.74 -6.64 9.58
C ALA A 228 4.16 -5.62 8.60
N LEU A 229 4.78 -4.44 8.50
CA LEU A 229 4.41 -3.42 7.51
C LEU A 229 4.68 -3.90 6.09
N ASN A 230 5.87 -4.44 5.82
CA ASN A 230 6.22 -4.94 4.49
C ASN A 230 5.28 -6.07 4.04
N GLU A 231 5.14 -7.11 4.87
CA GLU A 231 4.34 -8.27 4.54
C GLU A 231 2.84 -7.98 4.60
N GLY A 232 2.42 -7.06 5.46
CA GLY A 232 1.04 -6.58 5.55
C GLY A 232 0.56 -5.94 4.25
N MET A 233 1.41 -5.13 3.59
CA MET A 233 1.07 -4.55 2.28
C MET A 233 0.85 -5.65 1.23
N HIS A 234 1.77 -6.61 1.14
CA HIS A 234 1.65 -7.69 0.16
C HIS A 234 0.48 -8.64 0.47
N PHE A 235 0.24 -8.96 1.74
CA PHE A 235 -0.91 -9.73 2.21
C PHE A 235 -2.21 -9.08 1.75
N ALA A 236 -2.37 -7.82 2.11
CA ALA A 236 -3.60 -7.11 1.91
C ALA A 236 -3.84 -6.90 0.38
N SER A 237 -2.76 -6.69 -0.39
CA SER A 237 -2.83 -6.56 -1.84
C SER A 237 -3.31 -7.84 -2.54
N PHE A 238 -2.80 -9.00 -2.12
CA PHE A 238 -3.29 -10.29 -2.61
C PHE A 238 -4.74 -10.55 -2.18
N LEU A 239 -5.07 -10.22 -0.92
CA LEU A 239 -6.42 -10.35 -0.38
C LEU A 239 -7.44 -9.51 -1.17
N GLY A 240 -7.09 -8.29 -1.55
CA GLY A 240 -7.92 -7.45 -2.41
C GLY A 240 -8.18 -8.09 -3.78
N SER A 241 -7.15 -8.69 -4.39
CA SER A 241 -7.28 -9.44 -5.65
C SER A 241 -8.17 -10.67 -5.50
N LEU A 242 -8.05 -11.38 -4.39
CA LEU A 242 -8.87 -12.54 -4.07
C LEU A 242 -10.35 -12.17 -3.94
N PHE A 243 -10.67 -11.10 -3.23
CA PHE A 243 -12.06 -10.66 -3.08
C PHE A 243 -12.70 -10.22 -4.40
N LEU A 244 -11.92 -9.56 -5.27
CA LEU A 244 -12.38 -9.22 -6.62
C LEU A 244 -12.65 -10.47 -7.46
N ALA A 245 -11.76 -11.47 -7.39
CA ALA A 245 -11.91 -12.72 -8.14
C ALA A 245 -13.15 -13.53 -7.74
N ILE A 246 -13.58 -13.46 -6.48
CA ILE A 246 -14.79 -14.15 -5.99
C ILE A 246 -16.07 -13.29 -6.09
N GLY A 247 -15.99 -12.07 -6.64
CA GLY A 247 -17.14 -11.18 -6.79
C GLY A 247 -17.74 -10.69 -5.46
N SER A 248 -16.97 -10.70 -4.37
CA SER A 248 -17.49 -10.35 -3.04
C SER A 248 -17.56 -8.82 -2.85
N PRO A 249 -18.71 -8.27 -2.40
CA PRO A 249 -18.83 -6.85 -2.06
C PRO A 249 -17.96 -6.47 -0.84
N VAL A 250 -17.47 -7.46 -0.08
CA VAL A 250 -16.51 -7.25 1.02
C VAL A 250 -15.18 -6.71 0.50
N GLY A 251 -14.77 -7.10 -0.72
CA GLY A 251 -13.56 -6.61 -1.35
C GLY A 251 -13.57 -5.11 -1.60
N SER A 252 -14.67 -4.58 -2.16
CA SER A 252 -14.84 -3.14 -2.33
C SER A 252 -14.89 -2.40 -1.00
N ILE A 253 -15.55 -2.97 0.03
CA ILE A 253 -15.63 -2.33 1.35
C ILE A 253 -14.24 -2.23 2.00
N ILE A 254 -13.42 -3.28 1.94
CA ILE A 254 -12.06 -3.27 2.51
C ILE A 254 -11.17 -2.31 1.72
N MET A 255 -11.26 -2.32 0.39
CA MET A 255 -10.49 -1.38 -0.44
C MET A 255 -10.87 0.08 -0.14
N ASP A 256 -12.17 0.39 -0.04
CA ASP A 256 -12.66 1.76 0.17
C ASP A 256 -12.48 2.25 1.61
N LYS A 257 -12.62 1.38 2.61
CA LYS A 257 -12.60 1.79 4.04
C LYS A 257 -11.26 1.62 4.72
N VAL A 258 -10.43 0.68 4.26
CA VAL A 258 -9.15 0.37 4.91
C VAL A 258 -8.00 0.83 4.04
N PHE A 259 -7.98 0.49 2.76
CA PHE A 259 -6.87 0.85 1.89
C PHE A 259 -6.87 2.29 1.44
N ASP A 260 -7.99 2.79 0.93
CA ASP A 260 -8.10 4.15 0.40
C ASP A 260 -7.66 5.26 1.37
N PRO A 261 -7.90 5.18 2.69
CA PRO A 261 -7.36 6.14 3.64
C PRO A 261 -5.85 6.00 3.88
N ILE A 262 -5.31 4.78 3.74
CA ILE A 262 -3.92 4.46 4.07
C ILE A 262 -3.00 4.70 2.87
N MET A 263 -3.41 4.29 1.67
CA MET A 263 -2.58 4.30 0.46
C MET A 263 -2.02 5.66 0.05
N PRO A 264 -2.69 6.81 0.27
CA PRO A 264 -2.11 8.13 0.03
C PRO A 264 -0.83 8.40 0.85
N TYR A 265 -0.69 7.82 2.04
CA TYR A 265 0.52 7.95 2.86
C TYR A 265 1.70 7.15 2.30
N TYR A 266 1.44 6.07 1.58
CA TYR A 266 2.48 5.16 1.05
C TYR A 266 2.83 5.44 -0.42
N VAL A 267 1.82 5.79 -1.23
CA VAL A 267 1.94 5.96 -2.69
C VAL A 267 2.03 7.45 -3.06
N GLY A 268 1.54 8.34 -2.18
CA GLY A 268 1.53 9.79 -2.35
C GLY A 268 0.12 10.36 -2.51
N PRO A 269 -0.08 11.66 -2.24
CA PRO A 269 -1.39 12.30 -2.12
C PRO A 269 -2.16 12.48 -3.45
N GLN A 270 -1.53 12.27 -4.61
CA GLN A 270 -2.11 12.62 -5.91
C GLN A 270 -2.90 11.50 -6.61
N THR A 271 -3.01 10.31 -6.01
CA THR A 271 -3.82 9.24 -6.58
C THR A 271 -4.84 8.78 -5.56
N ALA A 272 -6.09 9.19 -5.72
CA ALA A 272 -7.21 8.54 -5.06
C ALA A 272 -7.15 7.05 -5.44
N TRP A 273 -6.72 6.20 -4.50
CA TRP A 273 -6.32 4.82 -4.79
C TRP A 273 -7.43 4.04 -5.51
N HIS A 274 -8.70 4.25 -5.15
CA HIS A 274 -9.87 3.73 -5.87
C HIS A 274 -9.99 4.12 -7.34
N THR A 275 -9.46 5.28 -7.77
CA THR A 275 -9.54 5.76 -9.16
C THR A 275 -8.55 5.07 -10.09
N LEU A 276 -7.52 4.43 -9.55
CA LEU A 276 -6.56 3.67 -10.33
C LEU A 276 -7.15 2.30 -10.69
N ASN A 277 -7.03 1.89 -11.95
CA ASN A 277 -7.32 0.50 -12.35
C ASN A 277 -6.34 -0.45 -11.64
N ASN A 278 -6.62 -1.76 -11.60
CA ASN A 278 -5.76 -2.71 -10.89
C ASN A 278 -4.30 -2.60 -11.35
N HIS A 279 -4.05 -2.54 -12.66
CA HIS A 279 -2.70 -2.38 -13.20
C HIS A 279 -2.03 -1.07 -12.77
N GLY A 280 -2.76 0.04 -12.68
CA GLY A 280 -2.27 1.34 -12.22
C GLY A 280 -2.04 1.39 -10.71
N LYS A 281 -2.90 0.71 -9.91
CA LYS A 281 -2.66 0.46 -8.48
C LYS A 281 -1.36 -0.33 -8.30
N TRP A 282 -1.18 -1.38 -9.09
CA TRP A 282 0.04 -2.18 -9.09
C TRP A 282 1.24 -1.37 -9.55
N ALA A 283 1.17 -0.62 -10.64
CA ALA A 283 2.27 0.19 -11.15
C ALA A 283 2.68 1.27 -10.14
N ALA A 284 1.72 1.94 -9.50
CA ALA A 284 1.99 2.94 -8.47
C ALA A 284 2.62 2.30 -7.22
N LEU A 285 2.11 1.13 -6.80
CA LEU A 285 2.71 0.36 -5.70
C LEU A 285 4.13 -0.07 -6.08
N TYR A 286 4.34 -0.74 -7.20
CA TYR A 286 5.64 -1.25 -7.66
C TYR A 286 6.66 -0.15 -7.91
N HIS A 287 6.25 1.04 -8.34
CA HIS A 287 7.15 2.17 -8.49
C HIS A 287 7.66 2.70 -7.13
N ARG A 288 6.78 2.75 -6.12
CA ARG A 288 7.14 3.19 -4.75
C ARG A 288 7.73 2.08 -3.89
N THR A 289 7.43 0.81 -4.17
CA THR A 289 7.83 -0.34 -3.35
C THR A 289 9.35 -0.37 -3.12
N PRO A 290 10.23 -0.17 -4.13
CA PRO A 290 11.67 -0.09 -3.90
C PRO A 290 12.08 1.01 -2.91
N GLN A 291 11.42 2.17 -2.95
CA GLN A 291 11.69 3.27 -2.01
C GLN A 291 11.14 2.98 -0.62
N VAL A 292 9.96 2.35 -0.52
CA VAL A 292 9.37 1.94 0.77
C VAL A 292 10.25 0.88 1.43
N VAL A 293 10.70 -0.12 0.68
CA VAL A 293 11.62 -1.15 1.15
C VAL A 293 12.94 -0.53 1.61
N ALA A 294 13.49 0.44 0.85
CA ALA A 294 14.67 1.18 1.26
C ALA A 294 14.45 1.97 2.57
N ASN A 295 13.30 2.63 2.73
CA ASN A 295 12.97 3.35 3.96
C ASN A 295 12.81 2.38 5.16
N LEU A 296 12.24 1.20 4.93
CA LEU A 296 12.15 0.13 5.94
C LEU A 296 13.53 -0.40 6.31
N ASP A 297 14.42 -0.63 5.34
CA ASP A 297 15.81 -1.04 5.59
C ASP A 297 16.55 -0.02 6.48
N VAL A 298 16.35 1.29 6.24
CA VAL A 298 16.88 2.37 7.09
C VAL A 298 16.28 2.33 8.48
N GLY A 299 14.96 2.18 8.60
CA GLY A 299 14.28 2.07 9.89
C GLY A 299 14.75 0.86 10.71
N ILE A 300 14.97 -0.27 10.04
CA ILE A 300 15.59 -1.46 10.63
C ILE A 300 17.00 -1.15 11.12
N GLY A 301 17.82 -0.51 10.28
CA GLY A 301 19.18 -0.12 10.65
C GLY A 301 19.23 0.77 11.89
N LEU A 302 18.30 1.73 12.02
CA LEU A 302 18.17 2.58 13.21
C LEU A 302 17.80 1.78 14.47
N CYS A 303 16.86 0.83 14.35
CA CYS A 303 16.51 -0.06 15.48
C CYS A 303 17.75 -0.83 15.95
N LEU A 304 18.57 -1.31 15.02
CA LEU A 304 19.80 -2.05 15.34
C LEU A 304 20.90 -1.17 15.95
N ILE A 305 20.96 0.14 15.64
CA ILE A 305 21.87 1.08 16.31
C ILE A 305 21.51 1.23 17.78
N LEU A 306 20.22 1.39 18.09
CA LEU A 306 19.76 1.45 19.49
C LEU A 306 20.09 0.15 20.24
N GLU A 307 20.15 -0.96 19.54
CA GLU A 307 20.45 -2.28 20.11
C GLU A 307 21.94 -2.59 20.26
N LEU A 308 22.87 -1.87 19.60
CA LEU A 308 24.32 -1.97 19.88
C LEU A 308 24.64 -1.65 21.35
N PHE A 309 23.75 -0.92 22.02
CA PHE A 309 23.83 -0.63 23.45
C PHE A 309 23.27 -1.76 24.34
N THR A 310 22.78 -2.87 23.76
CA THR A 310 22.25 -4.03 24.51
C THR A 310 23.08 -5.30 24.25
N PRO A 311 23.68 -5.94 25.28
CA PRO A 311 24.66 -7.02 25.11
C PRO A 311 24.06 -8.41 24.76
N ALA A 312 22.79 -8.51 24.39
CA ALA A 312 22.05 -9.78 24.36
C ALA A 312 21.96 -10.48 22.97
N ARG A 313 22.78 -10.10 21.96
CA ARG A 313 22.56 -10.55 20.57
C ARG A 313 23.77 -11.20 19.90
N ASN A 314 23.48 -11.98 18.86
CA ASN A 314 24.47 -12.64 18.01
C ASN A 314 25.25 -11.61 17.18
N PHE A 315 26.39 -11.19 17.72
CA PHE A 315 27.28 -10.17 17.15
C PHE A 315 27.65 -10.46 15.69
N MET A 316 27.85 -11.74 15.33
CA MET A 316 28.19 -12.12 13.95
C MET A 316 27.06 -11.83 12.95
N LEU A 317 25.80 -12.12 13.31
CA LEU A 317 24.65 -11.80 12.44
C LEU A 317 24.46 -10.30 12.29
N LEU A 318 24.72 -9.54 13.37
CA LEU A 318 24.67 -8.08 13.34
C LEU A 318 25.75 -7.52 12.39
N LEU A 319 26.98 -8.00 12.47
CA LEU A 319 28.06 -7.62 11.56
C LEU A 319 27.70 -7.92 10.10
N ILE A 320 27.19 -9.12 9.81
CA ILE A 320 26.78 -9.50 8.46
C ILE A 320 25.66 -8.59 7.94
N TYR A 321 24.65 -8.30 8.77
CA TYR A 321 23.56 -7.38 8.42
C TYR A 321 24.09 -6.00 8.01
N TRP A 322 25.01 -5.44 8.79
CA TRP A 322 25.61 -4.12 8.52
C TRP A 322 26.45 -4.11 7.25
N GLN A 323 27.24 -5.16 6.99
CA GLN A 323 28.03 -5.24 5.76
C GLN A 323 27.12 -5.34 4.52
N LEU A 324 26.02 -6.11 4.60
CA LEU A 324 25.04 -6.18 3.51
C LEU A 324 24.36 -4.83 3.28
N LEU A 325 23.95 -4.14 4.34
CA LEU A 325 23.35 -2.81 4.23
C LEU A 325 24.31 -1.81 3.57
N ARG A 326 25.59 -1.86 3.94
CA ARG A 326 26.65 -1.04 3.34
C ARG A 326 26.83 -1.33 1.85
N ILE A 327 26.93 -2.60 1.45
CA ILE A 327 27.07 -2.99 0.05
C ILE A 327 25.86 -2.49 -0.75
N ARG A 328 24.64 -2.70 -0.23
CA ARG A 328 23.41 -2.23 -0.87
C ARG A 328 23.34 -0.71 -0.94
N TYR A 329 23.81 0.00 0.08
CA TYR A 329 23.86 1.47 0.07
C TYR A 329 24.75 1.99 -1.07
N MET A 330 25.88 1.36 -1.33
CA MET A 330 26.79 1.77 -2.40
C MET A 330 26.15 1.65 -3.79
N VAL A 331 25.28 0.65 -3.97
CA VAL A 331 24.71 0.28 -5.27
C VAL A 331 23.31 0.86 -5.52
N SER A 332 22.44 0.90 -4.51
CA SER A 332 21.02 1.26 -4.66
C SER A 332 20.78 2.77 -4.56
N PRO A 333 20.29 3.44 -5.64
CA PRO A 333 19.89 4.84 -5.58
C PRO A 333 18.75 5.10 -4.59
N GLN A 334 17.81 4.15 -4.45
CA GLN A 334 16.66 4.26 -3.55
C GLN A 334 17.10 4.25 -2.09
N LEU A 335 18.07 3.39 -1.74
CA LEU A 335 18.64 3.37 -0.40
C LEU A 335 19.42 4.65 -0.09
N LYS A 336 20.19 5.18 -1.05
CA LYS A 336 20.82 6.50 -0.90
C LYS A 336 19.80 7.61 -0.66
N ASN A 337 18.70 7.61 -1.41
CA ASN A 337 17.60 8.58 -1.23
C ASN A 337 16.93 8.41 0.15
N ALA A 338 16.70 7.18 0.61
CA ALA A 338 16.12 6.90 1.93
C ALA A 338 17.00 7.47 3.06
N PHE A 339 18.31 7.24 3.01
CA PHE A 339 19.26 7.84 3.95
C PHE A 339 19.33 9.36 3.83
N GLY A 340 19.21 9.92 2.62
CA GLY A 340 19.14 11.37 2.40
C GLY A 340 17.90 12.01 3.02
N GLN A 341 16.73 11.38 2.86
CA GLN A 341 15.47 11.81 3.49
C GLN A 341 15.55 11.73 5.02
N LEU A 342 16.18 10.67 5.55
CA LEU A 342 16.44 10.57 6.98
C LEU A 342 17.33 11.72 7.46
N ASP A 343 18.43 12.02 6.77
CA ASP A 343 19.33 13.13 7.15
C ASP A 343 18.62 14.49 7.11
N GLN A 344 17.78 14.72 6.10
CA GLN A 344 16.94 15.93 6.03
C GLN A 344 15.96 16.03 7.19
N THR A 345 15.30 14.92 7.53
CA THR A 345 14.32 14.86 8.63
C THR A 345 15.01 15.10 9.98
N LEU A 346 16.16 14.44 10.21
CA LEU A 346 16.97 14.65 11.41
C LEU A 346 17.45 16.09 11.51
N THR A 347 17.95 16.67 10.41
CA THR A 347 18.37 18.07 10.35
C THR A 347 17.21 19.01 10.70
N ALA A 348 16.03 18.81 10.11
CA ALA A 348 14.85 19.61 10.40
C ALA A 348 14.43 19.53 11.88
N LEU A 349 14.53 18.34 12.50
CA LEU A 349 14.18 18.12 13.89
C LEU A 349 15.22 18.72 14.86
N VAL A 350 16.50 18.56 14.55
CA VAL A 350 17.63 19.09 15.34
C VAL A 350 17.63 20.61 15.36
N TYR A 351 17.33 21.25 14.23
CA TYR A 351 17.29 22.71 14.09
C TYR A 351 15.90 23.31 14.29
N HIS A 352 14.93 22.53 14.76
CA HIS A 352 13.59 23.05 15.05
C HIS A 352 13.65 24.06 16.22
N PRO A 353 12.92 25.18 16.19
CA PRO A 353 12.98 26.22 17.23
C PRO A 353 12.66 25.75 18.66
N ARG A 354 11.94 24.62 18.78
CA ARG A 354 11.60 23.98 20.07
C ARG A 354 12.64 22.96 20.55
N CYS A 355 13.67 22.67 19.76
CA CYS A 355 14.70 21.70 20.09
C CYS A 355 15.82 22.35 20.93
N PRO A 356 16.24 21.76 22.05
CA PRO A 356 17.36 22.28 22.83
C PRO A 356 18.65 22.42 22.01
N THR A 357 19.33 23.56 22.14
CA THR A 357 20.59 23.85 21.43
C THR A 357 21.71 22.83 21.70
N ALA A 358 21.67 22.15 22.85
CA ALA A 358 22.57 21.05 23.18
C ALA A 358 22.48 19.88 22.19
N ILE A 359 21.28 19.60 21.64
CA ILE A 359 21.08 18.52 20.66
C ILE A 359 21.74 18.88 19.33
N ALA A 360 21.60 20.13 18.88
CA ALA A 360 22.28 20.63 17.68
C ALA A 360 23.81 20.60 17.81
N THR A 361 24.34 21.02 18.96
CA THR A 361 25.78 20.96 19.23
C THR A 361 26.30 19.52 19.23
N GLY A 362 25.56 18.59 19.87
CA GLY A 362 25.91 17.17 19.87
C GLY A 362 25.87 16.54 18.48
N TYR A 363 24.83 16.86 17.70
CA TYR A 363 24.67 16.38 16.33
C TYR A 363 25.81 16.86 15.40
N ASN A 364 26.23 18.12 15.52
CA ASN A 364 27.36 18.65 14.74
C ASN A 364 28.69 17.99 15.10
N LYS A 365 28.97 17.79 16.39
CA LYS A 365 30.16 17.03 16.83
C LYS A 365 30.18 15.61 16.25
N LEU A 366 29.03 14.94 16.23
CA LEU A 366 28.91 13.61 15.65
C LEU A 366 29.19 13.63 14.13
N LYS A 367 28.63 14.63 13.41
CA LYS A 367 28.87 14.81 11.97
C LYS A 367 30.35 15.05 11.66
N ASP A 368 31.02 15.90 12.43
CA ASP A 368 32.45 16.18 12.27
C ASP A 368 33.31 14.94 12.54
N MET A 369 32.98 14.19 13.60
CA MET A 369 33.65 12.94 13.93
C MET A 369 33.51 11.91 12.79
N LEU A 370 32.29 11.74 12.26
CA LEU A 370 32.03 10.82 11.15
C LEU A 370 32.72 11.27 9.86
N ALA A 371 32.76 12.57 9.57
CA ALA A 371 33.50 13.11 8.42
C ALA A 371 35.01 12.84 8.54
N GLY A 372 35.55 12.85 9.75
CA GLY A 372 36.92 12.45 10.04
C GLY A 372 37.19 10.96 9.75
N MET A 373 36.24 10.07 10.06
CA MET A 373 36.38 8.62 9.82
C MET A 373 36.32 8.22 8.33
N VAL A 374 35.76 9.07 7.47
CA VAL A 374 35.62 8.80 6.02
C VAL A 374 36.88 9.24 5.23
N LYS A 375 37.69 10.14 5.79
CA LYS A 375 38.97 10.52 5.18
C LYS A 375 39.91 9.32 5.22
N MET A 376 40.23 8.75 4.06
CA MET A 376 41.35 7.82 3.97
C MET A 376 42.63 8.62 4.27
N PRO A 377 43.48 8.17 5.21
CA PRO A 377 44.78 8.78 5.38
C PRO A 377 45.53 8.72 4.05
N THR A 378 46.25 9.78 3.72
CA THR A 378 47.17 9.77 2.57
C THR A 378 48.17 8.61 2.74
N GLN A 379 48.75 8.12 1.65
CA GLN A 379 49.74 7.02 1.74
C GLN A 379 50.89 7.35 2.71
N GLU A 380 51.22 8.63 2.87
CA GLU A 380 52.24 9.12 3.76
C GLU A 380 51.81 9.05 5.24
N GLU A 381 50.61 9.54 5.57
CA GLU A 381 50.00 9.45 6.91
C GLU A 381 49.74 7.99 7.33
N ALA A 382 49.31 7.14 6.39
CA ALA A 382 49.10 5.72 6.64
C ALA A 382 50.41 4.99 6.96
N ARG A 383 51.51 5.37 6.29
CA ARG A 383 52.86 4.85 6.59
C ARG A 383 53.35 5.33 7.95
N THR A 384 53.08 6.59 8.33
CA THR A 384 53.47 7.11 9.66
C THR A 384 52.68 6.44 10.78
N GLN A 385 51.37 6.25 10.61
CA GLN A 385 50.53 5.52 11.56
C GLN A 385 50.94 4.05 11.68
N ALA A 386 51.22 3.37 10.56
CA ALA A 386 51.72 1.99 10.58
C ALA A 386 53.08 1.85 11.26
N ALA A 387 53.95 2.86 11.15
CA ALA A 387 55.23 2.89 11.85
C ALA A 387 55.09 3.12 13.36
N SER A 388 54.03 3.80 13.80
CA SER A 388 53.74 4.08 15.23
C SER A 388 52.92 2.99 15.95
N MET A 389 52.29 2.07 15.21
CA MET A 389 51.49 1.02 15.82
C MET A 389 52.39 -0.08 16.41
N PRO A 390 52.18 -0.51 17.67
CA PRO A 390 52.89 -1.65 18.22
C PRO A 390 52.59 -2.87 17.35
N LYS A 391 53.64 -3.55 16.89
CA LYS A 391 53.51 -4.79 16.11
C LYS A 391 52.66 -5.77 16.91
N CYS A 392 51.60 -6.27 16.30
CA CYS A 392 50.71 -7.26 16.91
C CYS A 392 51.51 -8.56 17.14
N THR A 393 52.01 -8.74 18.36
CA THR A 393 52.60 -10.01 18.79
C THR A 393 51.47 -10.94 19.18
N ILE A 394 50.84 -11.55 18.18
CA ILE A 394 50.03 -12.75 18.37
C ILE A 394 50.79 -13.87 17.67
N MET A 395 51.66 -14.55 18.43
CA MET A 395 52.07 -15.92 18.14
C MET A 395 51.07 -16.86 18.81
#